data_AF-A0A0F4GT56-F1
#
_entry.id   AF-A0A0F4GT56-F1
#
_cell.length_a   1.000
_cell.length_b   1.000
_cell.length_c   1.000
_cell.angle_alpha   90.00
_cell.angle_beta   90.00
_cell.angle_gamma   90.00
#
_symmetry.space_group_name_H-M   'P 1'
#
loop_
_entity.id
_entity.type
_entity.pdbx_description
1 polymer ?
#
loop_
_entity_poly.entity_id
_entity_poly.type
_entity_poly.pdbx_seq_one_letter_code
_entity_poly.pdbx_strand_id
1 'polypeptide(L)'
;MLPVRVSRTALPAFRRSMQRRLQSNVGTQNNTFNKERQAVKDHAAATSDLWRKLSIYVVIPSLILASVNAYRLWNEHWEHVAHGPALEDKVEYAFQNIRTKNFFWGDGDKTAFWNPKVNYHKPADE
;
A
#
# COMPACT_ATOMS: atom_id res chain seq x y z
N MET A 1 15.38 -67.86 -56.87
CA MET A 1 16.13 -66.77 -56.18
C MET A 1 15.29 -65.50 -56.28
N LEU A 2 14.41 -65.27 -55.29
CA LEU A 2 14.49 -64.29 -54.18
C LEU A 2 13.74 -62.96 -54.51
N PRO A 3 12.76 -62.54 -53.69
CA PRO A 3 11.86 -61.42 -53.99
C PRO A 3 12.43 -60.08 -53.51
N VAL A 4 12.24 -59.01 -54.29
CA VAL A 4 12.54 -57.64 -53.86
C VAL A 4 11.32 -57.07 -53.15
N ARG A 5 11.33 -57.06 -51.82
CA ARG A 5 10.37 -56.29 -51.00
C ARG A 5 10.83 -54.83 -50.93
N VAL A 6 9.98 -53.93 -51.43
CA VAL A 6 10.14 -52.48 -51.25
C VAL A 6 9.68 -52.12 -49.84
N SER A 7 10.62 -51.82 -48.96
CA SER A 7 10.34 -51.28 -47.63
C SER A 7 10.09 -49.76 -47.73
N ARG A 8 8.83 -49.33 -47.56
CA ARG A 8 8.49 -47.92 -47.33
C ARG A 8 8.74 -47.58 -45.85
N THR A 9 9.93 -47.08 -45.52
CA THR A 9 10.22 -46.48 -44.22
C THR A 9 9.83 -45.00 -44.24
N ALA A 10 8.55 -44.72 -44.00
CA ALA A 10 8.13 -43.38 -43.61
C ALA A 10 8.42 -43.19 -42.11
N LEU A 11 9.40 -42.35 -41.77
CA LEU A 11 9.79 -42.04 -40.39
C LEU A 11 8.65 -41.28 -39.67
N PRO A 12 8.02 -41.85 -38.62
CA PRO A 12 6.88 -41.23 -37.93
C PRO A 12 7.29 -40.11 -36.95
N ALA A 13 8.60 -39.87 -36.77
CA ALA A 13 9.12 -39.09 -35.65
C ALA A 13 9.00 -37.56 -35.82
N PHE A 14 9.04 -37.03 -37.04
CA PHE A 14 9.11 -35.58 -37.26
C PHE A 14 7.74 -34.87 -37.19
N ARG A 15 6.61 -35.60 -37.29
CA ARG A 15 5.27 -34.99 -37.19
C ARG A 15 4.82 -34.67 -35.76
N ARG A 16 5.46 -35.23 -34.73
CA ARG A 16 4.98 -35.13 -33.33
C ARG A 16 5.33 -33.81 -32.63
N SER A 17 6.37 -33.09 -33.04
CA SER A 17 6.79 -31.84 -32.39
C SER A 17 5.92 -30.63 -32.78
N MET A 18 5.52 -30.54 -34.05
CA MET A 18 4.64 -29.47 -34.55
C MET A 18 3.20 -29.60 -34.06
N GLN A 19 2.73 -30.84 -33.85
CA GLN A 19 1.36 -31.10 -33.38
C GLN A 19 1.13 -30.70 -31.91
N ARG A 20 2.20 -30.60 -31.11
CA ARG A 20 2.14 -30.20 -29.70
C ARG A 20 2.03 -28.69 -29.47
N ARG A 21 2.50 -27.87 -30.45
CA ARG A 21 2.44 -26.40 -30.38
C ARG A 21 1.10 -25.81 -30.83
N LEU A 22 0.28 -26.58 -31.56
CA LEU A 22 -1.04 -26.15 -32.04
C LEU A 22 -2.19 -26.52 -31.08
N GLN A 23 -1.92 -27.20 -29.97
CA GLN A 23 -2.95 -27.57 -28.98
C GLN A 23 -3.20 -26.50 -27.90
N SER A 24 -2.52 -25.36 -27.92
CA SER A 24 -2.76 -24.26 -26.99
C SER A 24 -4.12 -23.57 -27.16
N ASN A 25 -4.91 -23.98 -28.18
CA ASN A 25 -6.21 -23.39 -28.51
C ASN A 25 -7.37 -24.40 -28.52
N VAL A 26 -7.18 -25.60 -27.97
CA VAL A 26 -8.32 -26.51 -27.74
C VAL A 26 -9.02 -25.99 -26.49
N GLY A 27 -10.19 -25.36 -26.67
CA GLY A 27 -10.97 -24.70 -25.63
C GLY A 27 -11.11 -25.48 -24.33
N THR A 28 -11.39 -24.77 -23.24
CA THR A 28 -11.49 -25.22 -21.84
C THR A 28 -11.63 -26.74 -21.71
N GLN A 29 -10.51 -27.45 -21.72
CA GLN A 29 -10.53 -28.89 -21.49
C GLN A 29 -11.08 -29.10 -20.09
N ASN A 30 -12.02 -30.03 -19.93
CA ASN A 30 -12.63 -30.42 -18.65
C ASN A 30 -11.65 -31.18 -17.76
N ASN A 31 -10.48 -30.61 -17.50
CA ASN A 31 -9.46 -31.12 -16.59
C ASN A 31 -9.56 -30.41 -15.22
N THR A 32 -9.00 -31.04 -14.19
CA THR A 32 -9.08 -30.54 -12.81
C THR A 32 -8.47 -29.14 -12.67
N PHE A 33 -7.33 -28.89 -13.32
CA PHE A 33 -6.64 -27.59 -13.28
C PHE A 33 -7.49 -26.42 -13.80
N ASN A 34 -8.16 -26.59 -14.94
CA ASN A 34 -9.02 -25.55 -15.50
C ASN A 34 -10.25 -25.30 -14.61
N LYS A 35 -10.80 -26.34 -13.97
CA LYS A 35 -11.91 -26.23 -13.01
C LYS A 35 -11.50 -25.46 -11.76
N GLU A 36 -10.34 -25.78 -11.18
CA GLU A 36 -9.80 -25.06 -10.03
C GLU A 36 -9.55 -23.59 -10.36
N ARG A 37 -8.97 -23.29 -11.53
CA ARG A 37 -8.73 -21.91 -11.96
C ARG A 37 -10.02 -21.12 -12.13
N GLN A 38 -11.07 -21.75 -12.68
CA GLN A 38 -12.38 -21.11 -12.80
C GLN A 38 -12.98 -20.86 -11.40
N ALA A 39 -12.94 -21.84 -10.50
CA ALA A 39 -13.41 -21.68 -9.12
C ALA A 39 -12.69 -20.54 -8.37
N VAL A 40 -11.35 -20.42 -8.54
CA VAL A 40 -10.58 -19.31 -7.96
C VAL A 40 -11.01 -17.97 -8.57
N LYS A 41 -11.21 -17.89 -9.89
CA LYS A 41 -11.69 -16.67 -10.54
C LYS A 41 -13.07 -16.24 -10.02
N ASP A 42 -14.00 -17.17 -9.90
CA ASP A 42 -15.35 -16.90 -9.42
C ASP A 42 -15.34 -16.46 -7.94
N HIS A 43 -14.54 -17.14 -7.11
CA HIS A 43 -14.35 -16.76 -5.72
C HIS A 43 -13.71 -15.36 -5.58
N ALA A 44 -12.70 -15.06 -6.40
CA ALA A 44 -12.03 -13.75 -6.41
C ALA A 44 -12.99 -12.64 -6.86
N ALA A 45 -13.82 -12.89 -7.87
CA ALA A 45 -14.84 -11.95 -8.34
C ALA A 45 -15.83 -11.63 -7.21
N ALA A 46 -16.40 -12.64 -6.55
CA ALA A 46 -17.32 -12.45 -5.42
C ALA A 46 -16.66 -11.71 -4.24
N THR A 47 -15.43 -12.11 -3.88
CA THR A 47 -14.67 -11.50 -2.78
C THR A 47 -14.34 -10.03 -3.06
N SER A 48 -13.89 -9.72 -4.28
CA SER A 48 -13.55 -8.36 -4.68
C SER A 48 -14.76 -7.42 -4.68
N ASP A 49 -15.93 -7.90 -5.10
CA ASP A 49 -17.16 -7.10 -5.06
C ASP A 49 -17.62 -6.85 -3.62
N LEU A 50 -17.50 -7.85 -2.73
CA LEU A 50 -17.76 -7.69 -1.30
C LEU A 50 -16.87 -6.60 -0.69
N TRP A 51 -15.54 -6.67 -0.91
CA TRP A 51 -14.61 -5.67 -0.38
C TRP A 51 -14.87 -4.28 -0.95
N ARG A 52 -15.18 -4.17 -2.24
CA ARG A 52 -15.58 -2.89 -2.85
C ARG A 52 -16.78 -2.28 -2.14
N LYS A 53 -17.80 -3.09 -1.85
CA LYS A 53 -19.00 -2.65 -1.12
C LYS A 53 -18.65 -2.23 0.30
N LEU A 54 -17.86 -3.00 1.04
CA LEU A 54 -17.44 -2.61 2.39
C LEU A 54 -16.63 -1.32 2.41
N SER A 55 -15.67 -1.15 1.49
CA SER A 55 -14.89 0.08 1.38
C SER A 55 -15.78 1.30 1.12
N ILE A 56 -16.82 1.17 0.29
CA ILE A 56 -17.69 2.30 -0.03
C ILE A 56 -18.72 2.54 1.08
N TYR A 57 -19.39 1.50 1.55
CA TYR A 57 -20.57 1.63 2.42
C TYR A 57 -20.25 1.59 3.91
N VAL A 58 -19.07 1.12 4.31
CA VAL A 58 -18.66 1.10 5.72
C VAL A 58 -17.53 2.09 5.95
N VAL A 59 -16.44 1.98 5.20
CA VAL A 59 -15.24 2.80 5.47
C VAL A 59 -15.51 4.28 5.24
N ILE A 60 -16.18 4.67 4.16
CA ILE A 60 -16.47 6.09 3.90
C ILE A 60 -17.33 6.71 5.03
N PRO A 61 -18.49 6.13 5.43
CA PRO A 61 -19.24 6.66 6.58
C PRO A 61 -18.44 6.70 7.88
N SER A 62 -17.65 5.67 8.18
CA SER A 62 -16.80 5.67 9.39
C SER A 62 -15.76 6.78 9.36
N LEU A 63 -15.12 7.04 8.21
CA LEU A 63 -14.18 8.14 8.05
C LEU A 63 -14.84 9.50 8.19
N ILE A 64 -16.08 9.67 7.70
CA ILE A 64 -16.84 10.92 7.88
C ILE A 64 -17.07 11.17 9.38
N LEU A 65 -17.56 10.16 10.12
CA LEU A 65 -17.80 10.29 11.56
C LEU A 65 -16.52 10.59 12.34
N ALA A 66 -15.43 9.87 12.04
CA ALA A 66 -14.14 10.12 12.66
C ALA A 66 -13.59 11.51 12.33
N SER A 67 -13.77 11.99 11.11
CA SER A 67 -13.32 13.32 10.67
C SER A 67 -14.09 14.44 11.38
N VAL A 68 -15.41 14.28 11.57
CA VAL A 68 -16.22 15.24 12.33
C VAL A 68 -15.77 15.30 13.79
N ASN A 69 -15.51 14.14 14.40
CA ASN A 69 -14.98 14.09 15.77
C ASN A 69 -13.60 14.75 15.89
N ALA A 70 -12.68 14.44 14.97
CA ALA A 70 -11.35 15.03 14.93
C ALA A 70 -11.40 16.55 14.71
N TYR A 71 -12.30 17.03 13.83
CA TYR A 71 -12.49 18.47 13.61
C TYR A 71 -12.97 19.19 14.87
N ARG A 72 -13.90 18.58 15.61
CA ARG A 72 -14.35 19.13 16.89
C ARG A 72 -13.19 19.21 17.90
N LEU A 73 -12.45 18.11 18.06
CA LEU A 73 -11.32 18.04 18.99
C LEU A 73 -10.21 19.03 18.60
N TRP A 74 -9.99 19.24 17.30
CA TRP A 74 -9.05 20.23 16.78
C TRP A 74 -9.45 21.65 17.20
N ASN A 75 -10.73 22.03 17.06
CA ASN A 75 -11.20 23.35 17.48
C ASN A 75 -11.09 23.55 18.99
N GLU A 76 -11.51 22.55 19.78
CA GLU A 76 -11.38 22.57 21.24
C GLU A 76 -9.90 22.70 21.66
N HIS A 77 -8.99 21.99 20.99
CA HIS A 77 -7.55 22.10 21.25
C HIS A 77 -7.02 23.52 21.03
N TRP A 78 -7.37 24.16 19.92
CA TRP A 78 -6.90 25.52 19.64
C TRP A 78 -7.53 26.57 20.55
N GLU A 79 -8.79 26.38 20.96
CA GLU A 79 -9.43 27.21 21.99
C GLU A 79 -8.67 27.10 23.33
N HIS A 80 -8.35 25.88 23.76
CA HIS A 80 -7.52 25.67 24.96
C HIS A 80 -6.12 26.28 24.86
N VAL A 81 -5.47 26.19 23.69
CA VAL A 81 -4.16 26.80 23.45
C VAL A 81 -4.25 28.33 23.52
N ALA A 82 -5.31 28.94 22.99
CA ALA A 82 -5.51 30.38 23.00
C ALA A 82 -5.70 30.97 24.41
N HIS A 83 -6.19 30.17 25.36
CA HIS A 83 -6.30 30.57 26.77
C HIS A 83 -5.02 30.33 27.58
N GLY A 84 -4.01 29.66 27.01
CA GLY A 84 -2.73 29.43 27.66
C GLY A 84 -1.85 30.69 27.71
N PRO A 85 -0.79 30.68 28.55
CA PRO A 85 0.20 31.76 28.53
C PRO A 85 0.91 31.82 27.17
N ALA A 86 1.44 32.99 26.81
CA ALA A 86 2.25 33.17 25.63
C ALA A 86 3.47 32.22 25.66
N LEU A 87 4.01 31.85 24.50
CA LEU A 87 5.08 30.85 24.44
C LEU A 87 6.35 31.34 25.13
N GLU A 88 6.66 32.62 25.02
CA GLU A 88 7.77 33.30 25.69
C GLU A 88 7.64 33.23 27.23
N ASP A 89 6.41 33.26 27.75
CA ASP A 89 6.15 33.23 29.20
C ASP A 89 6.26 31.81 29.78
N LYS A 90 6.27 30.77 28.94
CA LYS A 90 6.36 29.38 29.41
C LYS A 90 7.77 29.11 29.92
N VAL A 91 7.88 28.51 31.11
CA VAL A 91 9.17 28.11 31.68
C VAL A 91 9.75 26.98 30.85
N GLU A 92 10.96 27.19 30.32
CA GLU A 92 11.74 26.16 29.66
C GLU A 92 12.62 25.46 30.71
N TYR A 93 12.50 24.14 30.81
CA TYR A 93 13.30 23.35 31.74
C TYR A 93 14.58 22.88 31.08
N ALA A 94 15.64 22.63 31.87
CA ALA A 94 16.96 22.22 31.37
C ALA A 94 16.97 20.93 30.51
N PHE A 95 15.93 20.10 30.60
CA PHE A 95 15.79 18.89 29.78
C PHE A 95 15.07 19.13 28.43
N GLN A 96 14.47 20.30 28.25
CA GLN A 96 13.79 20.70 27.01
C GLN A 96 14.80 21.35 26.06
N ASN A 97 14.51 21.26 24.75
CA ASN A 97 15.31 21.80 23.64
C ASN A 97 16.84 21.62 23.76
N ILE A 98 17.33 20.54 24.37
CA ILE A 98 18.77 20.29 24.46
C ILE A 98 19.39 20.24 23.06
N ARG A 99 20.51 20.95 22.87
CA ARG A 99 21.37 20.89 21.69
C ARG A 99 22.81 20.61 22.12
N THR A 100 23.25 19.36 21.98
CA THR A 100 24.67 19.00 22.21
C THR A 100 25.54 19.28 20.99
N LYS A 101 24.93 19.24 19.80
CA LYS A 101 25.48 19.65 18.52
C LYS A 101 24.36 20.26 17.68
N ASN A 102 24.66 21.35 17.00
CA ASN A 102 23.72 22.01 16.11
C ASN A 102 23.33 21.09 14.95
N PHE A 103 22.09 21.23 14.46
CA PHE A 103 21.67 20.61 13.21
C PHE A 103 22.54 21.13 12.05
N PHE A 104 22.71 20.30 11.03
CA PHE A 104 23.56 20.63 9.88
C PHE A 104 22.86 21.47 8.81
N TRP A 105 21.64 21.96 9.08
CA TRP A 105 20.83 22.75 8.17
C TRP A 105 20.24 23.99 8.87
N GLY A 106 19.77 24.93 8.07
CA GLY A 106 19.09 26.13 8.57
C GLY A 106 20.00 26.95 9.48
N ASP A 107 19.47 27.33 10.64
CA ASP A 107 20.18 28.03 11.71
C ASP A 107 20.85 27.08 12.73
N GLY A 108 20.70 25.77 12.53
CA GLY A 108 21.26 24.75 13.41
C GLY A 108 20.47 24.47 14.69
N ASP A 109 19.35 25.14 14.92
CA ASP A 109 18.54 24.99 16.14
C ASP A 109 17.16 24.35 15.91
N LYS A 110 16.54 24.67 14.78
CA LYS A 110 15.17 24.24 14.47
C LYS A 110 15.14 22.85 13.83
N THR A 111 14.23 22.00 14.32
CA THR A 111 13.97 20.68 13.74
C THR A 111 13.25 20.79 12.39
N ALA A 112 13.21 19.71 11.61
CA ALA A 112 12.54 19.68 10.31
C ALA A 112 11.02 19.99 10.37
N PHE A 113 10.38 19.76 11.52
CA PHE A 113 8.96 20.02 11.76
C PHE A 113 8.75 21.14 12.80
N TRP A 114 9.72 22.04 12.95
CA TRP A 114 9.61 23.17 13.85
C TRP A 114 8.52 24.14 13.40
N ASN A 115 7.57 24.43 14.28
CA ASN A 115 6.52 25.41 14.04
C ASN A 115 6.63 26.55 15.08
N PRO A 116 7.03 27.77 14.68
CA PRO A 116 7.15 28.91 15.59
C PRO A 116 5.89 29.28 16.37
N LYS A 117 4.70 28.83 15.93
CA LYS A 117 3.42 29.06 16.62
C LYS A 117 3.20 28.17 17.84
N VAL A 118 3.97 27.09 17.99
CA VAL A 118 3.82 26.12 19.10
C VAL A 118 5.16 25.71 19.71
N ASN A 119 6.27 25.97 19.01
CA ASN A 119 7.62 25.67 19.47
C ASN A 119 8.38 26.98 19.68
N TYR A 120 9.01 27.09 20.85
CA TYR A 120 9.85 28.21 21.24
C TYR A 120 11.07 27.66 21.99
N HIS A 121 12.24 28.23 21.71
CA HIS A 121 13.48 27.93 22.40
C HIS A 121 14.01 29.24 22.97
N LYS A 122 14.13 29.31 24.29
CA LYS A 122 14.62 30.48 25.02
C LYS A 122 16.11 30.67 24.78
N PRO A 123 16.54 31.90 24.49
CA PRO A 123 17.96 32.22 24.49
C PRO A 123 18.55 31.98 25.89
N ALA A 124 19.81 31.56 25.97
CA ALA A 124 20.48 31.26 27.23
C ALA A 124 20.75 32.48 28.13
N ASP A 125 20.38 33.68 27.69
CA ASP A 125 20.76 34.97 28.29
C ASP A 125 19.59 35.71 29.00
N GLU A 126 18.46 35.04 29.26
CA GLU A 126 17.32 35.56 30.07
C GLU A 126 17.03 34.73 31.34
#